data_AF-A0A662MET8-F1
#
_entry.id   AF-A0A662MET8-F1
#
_cell.length_a   1.000
_cell.length_b   1.000
_cell.length_c   1.000
_cell.angle_alpha   90.00
_cell.angle_beta   90.00
_cell.angle_gamma   90.00
#
_symmetry.space_group_name_H-M   'P 1'
#
loop_
_entity.id
_entity.type
_entity.pdbx_description
1 polymer ?
#
loop_
_entity_poly.entity_id
_entity_poly.type
_entity_poly.pdbx_seq_one_letter_code
_entity_poly.pdbx_strand_id
1 'polypeptide(L)' 'MDFKYLDHPADLEIVVYGSTLEELFKNAARAMFNAISPEYEKRVEKCVLKRIIELKSDDVESLFYKWMSELVFVFDTE' A
#
# COMPACT_ATOMS: atom_id res chain seq x y z
N MET A 1 -11.19 -3.77 10.90
CA MET A 1 -9.89 -4.48 10.88
C MET A 1 -9.40 -4.36 9.46
N ASP A 2 -8.31 -3.65 9.25
CA ASP A 2 -7.98 -3.13 7.92
C ASP A 2 -7.07 -4.10 7.16
N PHE A 3 -6.20 -4.80 7.88
CA PHE A 3 -5.35 -5.87 7.37
C PHE A 3 -4.81 -6.76 8.51
N LYS A 4 -4.25 -7.91 8.15
CA LYS A 4 -3.59 -8.87 9.04
C LYS A 4 -2.34 -9.44 8.36
N TYR A 5 -1.21 -9.41 9.06
CA TYR A 5 0.01 -10.09 8.64
C TYR A 5 -0.08 -11.59 8.93
N LEU A 6 0.40 -12.39 7.99
CA LEU A 6 0.56 -13.83 8.13
C LEU A 6 2.04 -14.18 8.30
N ASP A 7 2.30 -15.29 8.97
CA ASP A 7 3.67 -15.74 9.21
C ASP A 7 4.25 -16.31 7.91
N HIS A 8 5.29 -15.66 7.39
CA HIS A 8 6.00 -16.10 6.20
C HIS A 8 7.50 -15.91 6.42
N PRO A 9 8.33 -16.94 6.14
CA PRO A 9 9.71 -16.98 6.63
C PRO A 9 10.67 -16.00 5.96
N ALA A 10 10.34 -15.47 4.78
CA ALA A 10 11.24 -14.62 3.98
C ALA A 10 10.58 -13.38 3.38
N ASP A 11 9.25 -13.40 3.26
CA ASP A 11 8.49 -12.37 2.55
C ASP A 11 7.38 -11.86 3.45
N LEU A 12 6.65 -10.86 2.95
CA LEU A 12 5.53 -10.28 3.64
C LEU A 12 4.22 -10.82 3.04
N GLU A 13 3.52 -11.66 3.81
CA GLU A 13 2.17 -12.10 3.45
C GLU A 13 1.13 -11.32 4.27
N ILE A 14 0.13 -10.74 3.59
CA ILE A 14 -0.87 -9.86 4.19
C ILE A 14 -2.26 -10.18 3.64
N VAL A 15 -3.24 -10.32 4.54
CA VAL A 15 -4.66 -10.28 4.16
C VAL A 15 -5.18 -8.88 4.42
N VAL A 16 -5.76 -8.25 3.40
CA VAL A 16 -6.26 -6.88 3.45
C VAL A 16 -7.78 -6.88 3.27
N TYR A 17 -8.47 -6.01 4.01
CA TYR A 17 -9.92 -5.89 3.97
C TYR A 17 -10.32 -4.45 3.59
N GLY A 18 -11.46 -4.33 2.91
CA GLY A 18 -12.07 -3.04 2.58
C GLY A 18 -13.54 -3.22 2.20
N SER A 19 -14.36 -2.23 2.52
CA SER A 19 -15.79 -2.20 2.17
C SER A 19 -16.00 -1.80 0.70
N THR A 20 -15.00 -1.13 0.12
CA THR A 20 -14.92 -0.81 -1.31
C THR A 20 -13.56 -1.20 -1.86
N LEU A 21 -13.44 -1.26 -3.18
CA LEU A 21 -12.17 -1.52 -3.85
C LEU A 21 -11.11 -0.44 -3.53
N GLU A 22 -11.53 0.81 -3.44
CA GLU A 22 -10.66 1.94 -3.08
C GLU A 22 -10.13 1.80 -1.66
N GLU A 23 -10.99 1.39 -0.72
CA GLU A 23 -10.59 1.13 0.66
C GLU A 23 -9.60 -0.03 0.74
N LEU A 24 -9.82 -1.08 -0.05
CA LEU A 24 -8.91 -2.23 -0.12
C LEU A 24 -7.52 -1.82 -0.65
N PHE A 25 -7.47 -1.03 -1.72
CA PHE A 25 -6.21 -0.50 -2.28
C PHE A 25 -5.48 0.38 -1.27
N LYS A 26 -6.21 1.24 -0.57
CA LYS A 26 -5.67 2.11 0.48
C LYS A 26 -5.11 1.29 1.64
N ASN A 27 -5.87 0.32 2.15
CA ASN A 27 -5.44 -0.50 3.28
C ASN A 27 -4.24 -1.38 2.94
N ALA A 28 -4.13 -1.86 1.69
CA ALA A 28 -2.95 -2.60 1.24
C ALA A 28 -1.69 -1.73 1.23
N ALA A 29 -1.79 -0.52 0.69
CA ALA A 29 -0.69 0.45 0.73
C ALA A 29 -0.26 0.76 2.17
N ARG A 30 -1.23 0.98 3.08
CA ARG A 30 -0.96 1.18 4.51
C ARG A 30 -0.24 -0.01 5.14
N ALA A 31 -0.66 -1.23 4.82
CA ALA A 31 -0.05 -2.45 5.35
C ALA A 31 1.40 -2.62 4.88
N MET A 32 1.67 -2.33 3.60
CA MET A 32 3.02 -2.35 3.03
C MET A 32 3.94 -1.32 3.71
N PHE A 33 3.51 -0.06 3.79
CA PHE A 33 4.34 0.99 4.43
C PHE A 33 4.55 0.77 5.92
N ASN A 34 3.56 0.23 6.65
CA ASN A 34 3.74 -0.18 8.05
C ASN A 34 4.77 -1.28 8.21
N ALA A 35 4.90 -2.20 7.26
CA ALA A 35 5.90 -3.26 7.30
C ALA A 35 7.31 -2.73 6.99
N ILE A 36 7.44 -1.80 6.04
CA ILE A 36 8.72 -1.18 5.67
C ILE A 36 9.23 -0.25 6.80
N SER A 37 8.36 0.60 7.33
CA SER A 37 8.69 1.56 8.38
C SER A 37 7.66 1.46 9.51
N PRO A 38 7.96 0.68 10.56
CA PRO A 38 7.19 0.72 11.79
C PRO A 38 7.11 2.18 12.27
N GLU A 39 5.91 2.66 12.55
CA GLU A 39 5.59 4.06 12.90
C GLU A 39 5.44 5.06 11.73
N TYR A 40 5.31 4.61 10.48
CA TYR A 40 5.07 5.54 9.35
C TYR A 40 3.83 6.43 9.59
N GLU A 41 2.75 5.88 10.14
CA GLU A 41 1.49 6.61 10.36
C GLU A 41 1.69 7.84 11.25
N LYS A 42 2.55 7.75 12.28
CA LYS A 42 2.87 8.89 13.17
C LYS A 42 3.73 9.97 12.49
N ARG A 43 4.49 9.62 11.45
CA ARG A 43 5.39 10.54 10.74
C ARG A 43 4.67 11.28 9.61
N VAL A 44 3.70 10.63 8.97
CA VAL A 44 2.95 11.18 7.83
C VAL A 44 2.05 12.36 8.22
N GLU A 45 1.59 12.46 9.47
CA GLU A 45 0.78 13.60 9.94
C GLU A 45 1.44 14.97 9.74
N LYS A 46 2.77 15.02 9.55
CA LYS A 46 3.55 16.25 9.34
C LYS A 46 3.94 16.49 7.88
N CYS A 47 3.56 15.61 6.96
CA CYS A 47 3.99 15.68 5.57
C CYS A 47 3.08 16.60 4.74
N VAL A 48 3.66 17.55 4.01
CA VAL A 48 2.94 18.53 3.16
C VAL A 48 3.01 18.21 1.67
N LEU A 49 3.75 17.17 1.29
CA LEU A 49 3.89 16.75 -0.10
C LEU A 49 2.69 15.91 -0.54
N LYS A 50 2.19 16.21 -1.74
CA LYS A 50 1.09 15.46 -2.38
C LYS A 50 1.51 15.10 -3.79
N ARG A 51 1.19 13.88 -4.20
CA ARG A 51 1.41 13.37 -5.54
C ARG A 51 0.13 12.75 -6.07
N ILE A 52 -0.13 12.98 -7.35
CA ILE A 52 -1.22 12.34 -8.08
C ILE A 52 -0.58 11.25 -8.94
N ILE A 53 -1.14 10.04 -8.86
CA ILE A 53 -0.76 8.88 -9.65
C ILE A 53 -2.01 8.45 -10.41
N GLU A 54 -1.90 8.32 -11.72
CA GLU A 54 -2.98 7.84 -12.59
C GLU A 54 -2.53 6.55 -13.29
N LEU A 55 -3.27 5.46 -13.06
CA LEU A 55 -2.96 4.14 -13.59
C LEU A 55 -4.19 3.55 -14.28
N LYS A 56 -3.95 2.72 -15.28
CA LYS A 56 -4.99 1.95 -15.99
C LYS A 56 -4.53 0.51 -16.25
N SER A 57 -5.48 -0.41 -16.23
CA SER A 57 -5.32 -1.81 -16.59
C SER A 57 -6.67 -2.38 -17.02
N ASP A 58 -6.62 -3.58 -17.61
CA ASP A 58 -7.80 -4.26 -18.13
C ASP A 58 -8.58 -4.99 -17.02
N ASP A 59 -7.92 -5.34 -15.91
CA ASP A 59 -8.48 -6.01 -14.75
C ASP A 59 -7.99 -5.40 -13.42
N VAL A 60 -8.66 -5.77 -12.34
CA VAL A 60 -8.47 -5.19 -11.00
C VAL A 60 -7.17 -5.68 -10.37
N GLU A 61 -6.82 -6.94 -10.57
CA GLU A 61 -5.61 -7.57 -10.05
C GLU A 61 -4.36 -6.92 -10.65
N SER A 62 -4.37 -6.68 -11.95
CA SER A 62 -3.35 -5.93 -12.67
C SER A 62 -3.29 -4.47 -12.21
N LEU A 63 -4.44 -3.84 -11.92
CA LEU A 63 -4.47 -2.47 -11.40
C LEU A 63 -3.80 -2.41 -10.03
N PHE A 64 -4.13 -3.38 -9.18
CA PHE A 64 -3.60 -3.50 -7.84
C PHE A 64 -2.10 -3.72 -7.85
N TYR A 65 -1.61 -4.65 -8.68
CA TYR A 65 -0.18 -4.86 -8.86
C TYR A 65 0.54 -3.57 -9.29
N LYS A 66 0.04 -2.90 -10.35
CA LYS A 66 0.62 -1.64 -10.82
C LYS A 66 0.61 -0.56 -9.74
N TRP A 67 -0.49 -0.45 -8.99
CA TRP A 67 -0.61 0.49 -7.89
C TRP A 67 0.43 0.26 -6.81
N MET A 68 0.58 -0.98 -6.35
CA MET A 68 1.57 -1.32 -5.32
C MET A 68 3.00 -1.12 -5.82
N SER A 69 3.31 -1.50 -7.07
CA SER A 69 4.63 -1.28 -7.67
C SER A 69 4.98 0.20 -7.80
N GLU A 70 4.04 1.04 -8.23
CA GLU A 70 4.27 2.49 -8.36
C GLU A 70 4.53 3.13 -6.99
N LEU A 71 3.81 2.71 -5.95
CA LEU A 71 4.06 3.20 -4.59
C LEU A 71 5.45 2.86 -4.07
N VAL A 72 5.94 1.64 -4.32
CA VAL A 72 7.31 1.23 -3.98
C VAL A 72 8.33 2.05 -4.76
N PHE A 73 8.11 2.22 -6.06
CA PHE A 73 9.00 3.02 -6.91
C PHE A 73 9.11 4.48 -6.42
N VAL A 74 7.98 5.11 -6.09
CA VAL A 74 7.98 6.48 -5.56
C VAL A 74 8.72 6.54 -4.23
N PHE A 75 8.48 5.58 -3.34
CA PHE A 75 9.15 5.52 -2.03
C PHE A 75 10.67 5.32 -2.15
N ASP A 76 11.14 4.55 -3.12
CA ASP A 76 12.57 4.29 -3.32
C ASP A 76 13.33 5.44 -3.99
N THR A 77 12.63 6.28 -4.77
CA THR A 77 13.25 7.31 -5.61
C THR A 77 13.16 8.73 -5.05
N GLU A 78 12.25 8.99 -4.11
CA GLU A 78 11.99 10.31 -3.51
C GLU A 78 12.03 10.30 -1.98
#